data_AF-A0A6J6IK44-F1
#
_entry.id   AF-A0A6J6IK44-F1
#
_cell.length_a   1.000
_cell.length_b   1.000
_cell.length_c   1.000
_cell.angle_alpha   90.00
_cell.angle_beta   90.00
_cell.angle_gamma   90.00
#
_symmetry.space_group_name_H-M   'P 1'
#
loop_
_entity.id
_entity.type
_entity.pdbx_description
1 polymer ?
#
loop_
_entity_poly.entity_id
_entity_poly.type
_entity_poly.pdbx_seq_one_letter_code
_entity_poly.pdbx_strand_id
1 'polypeptide(L)' 'MLNPLYKNGNSRFTGKFNNGQMHGAWKFFRKDGSLMRSGKFNNGKQVGVWTTYDRAGQTVKETNFGS' A
#
# COMPACT_ATOMS: atom_id res chain seq x y z
N MET A 1 -17.66 -2.08 -1.05
CA MET A 1 -16.70 -0.97 -1.28
C MET A 1 -15.64 -0.99 -0.18
N LEU A 2 -14.36 -0.84 -0.53
CA LEU A 2 -13.31 -0.63 0.47
C LEU A 2 -13.41 0.82 0.98
N ASN A 3 -13.43 1.01 2.31
CA ASN A 3 -13.37 2.36 2.88
C ASN A 3 -11.90 2.84 2.84
N PRO A 4 -11.58 3.93 2.10
CA PRO A 4 -10.21 4.42 1.99
C PRO A 4 -9.72 5.07 3.29
N LEU A 5 -10.58 5.33 4.28
CA LEU A 5 -10.23 6.04 5.51
C LEU A 5 -10.39 5.18 6.78
N TYR A 6 -9.62 5.50 7.81
CA TYR A 6 -9.84 5.08 9.19
C TYR A 6 -10.92 5.96 9.85
N LYS A 7 -11.40 5.54 11.03
CA LYS A 7 -12.44 6.29 11.78
C LYS A 7 -12.01 7.72 12.15
N ASN A 8 -10.70 7.97 12.23
CA ASN A 8 -10.11 9.29 12.51
C ASN A 8 -9.86 10.13 11.25
N GLY A 9 -10.32 9.69 10.08
CA GLY A 9 -10.12 10.41 8.81
C GLY A 9 -8.78 10.14 8.12
N ASN A 10 -7.85 9.43 8.75
CA ASN A 10 -6.57 9.10 8.12
C ASN A 10 -6.76 8.08 6.99
N SER A 11 -6.00 8.23 5.91
CA SER A 11 -6.04 7.29 4.79
C SER A 11 -5.53 5.91 5.21
N ARG A 12 -6.18 4.84 4.74
CA ARG A 12 -5.72 3.44 4.87
C ARG A 12 -4.77 3.06 3.74
N PHE A 13 -5.04 3.60 2.55
CA PHE A 13 -4.24 3.37 1.36
C PHE A 13 -4.42 4.51 0.36
N THR A 14 -3.44 4.65 -0.54
CA THR A 14 -3.53 5.50 -1.72
C THR A 14 -3.02 4.73 -2.92
N GLY A 15 -3.77 4.76 -4.01
CA GLY A 15 -3.43 4.09 -5.27
C GLY A 15 -4.56 4.22 -6.27
N LYS A 16 -4.33 3.73 -7.49
CA LYS A 16 -5.33 3.78 -8.57
C LYS A 16 -5.93 2.40 -8.80
N PHE A 17 -7.23 2.41 -9.11
CA PHE A 17 -7.90 1.22 -9.63
C PHE A 17 -7.96 1.32 -11.15
N ASN A 18 -7.73 0.20 -11.83
CA ASN A 18 -8.00 0.01 -13.24
C ASN A 18 -9.01 -1.14 -13.36
N ASN A 19 -10.15 -0.92 -14.02
CA ASN A 19 -11.25 -1.89 -14.15
C ASN A 19 -11.67 -2.54 -12.82
N GLY A 20 -11.74 -1.74 -11.75
CA GLY A 20 -12.10 -2.21 -10.41
C GLY A 20 -11.00 -2.97 -9.66
N GLN A 21 -9.82 -3.15 -10.26
CA GLN A 21 -8.69 -3.84 -9.64
C GLN A 21 -7.55 -2.87 -9.34
N MET A 22 -6.78 -3.15 -8.28
CA MET A 22 -5.64 -2.33 -7.90
C MET A 22 -4.56 -2.36 -9.00
N HIS A 23 -4.07 -1.21 -9.41
CA HIS A 23 -3.06 -1.10 -10.47
C HIS A 23 -2.08 0.05 -10.19
N GLY A 24 -0.82 -0.12 -10.59
CA GLY A 24 0.23 0.88 -10.43
C GLY A 24 0.82 0.92 -9.02
N ALA A 25 1.31 2.09 -8.60
CA ALA A 25 1.94 2.29 -7.29
C ALA A 25 0.89 2.44 -6.18
N TRP A 26 1.16 1.79 -5.05
CA TRP A 26 0.29 1.76 -3.89
C TRP A 26 1.07 2.01 -2.60
N LYS A 27 0.42 2.74 -1.69
CA LYS A 27 0.90 2.96 -0.33
C LYS A 27 -0.22 2.58 0.64
N PHE A 28 0.15 1.98 1.76
CA PHE A 28 -0.74 1.63 2.87
C PHE A 28 -0.22 2.30 4.11
N PHE A 29 -1.13 2.83 4.91
CA PHE A 29 -0.81 3.61 6.09
C PHE A 29 -1.44 2.97 7.32
N ARG A 30 -0.90 3.27 8.49
CA ARG A 30 -1.48 2.89 9.78
C ARG A 30 -2.53 3.91 10.22
N LYS A 31 -3.24 3.60 11.32
CA LYS A 31 -4.23 4.51 11.92
C LYS A 31 -3.65 5.88 12.24
N ASP A 32 -2.39 5.96 12.65
CA ASP A 32 -1.68 7.22 12.96
C ASP A 32 -1.22 7.99 11.71
N GLY A 33 -1.46 7.46 10.50
CA GLY A 33 -1.03 8.06 9.24
C GLY A 33 0.40 7.68 8.80
N SER A 34 1.16 6.96 9.63
CA SER A 34 2.50 6.50 9.25
C SER A 34 2.45 5.49 8.12
N LEU A 35 3.43 5.56 7.21
CA LEU A 35 3.54 4.62 6.10
C LEU A 35 3.84 3.21 6.65
N MET A 36 3.00 2.25 6.30
CA MET A 36 3.13 0.86 6.72
C MET A 36 3.80 0.03 5.64
N ARG A 37 3.35 0.18 4.38
CA ARG A 37 3.80 -0.65 3.27
C ARG A 37 3.63 0.08 1.95
N SER A 38 4.54 -0.12 1.01
CA SER A 38 4.36 0.35 -0.38
C SER A 38 4.85 -0.68 -1.38
N GLY A 39 4.33 -0.59 -2.59
CA GLY A 39 4.72 -1.46 -3.70
C GLY A 39 3.85 -1.20 -4.92
N LYS A 40 3.84 -2.15 -5.85
CA LYS A 40 3.02 -2.05 -7.06
C LYS A 40 2.02 -3.20 -7.15
N PHE A 41 0.88 -2.90 -7.77
CA PHE A 41 -0.06 -3.90 -8.23
C PHE A 41 -0.16 -3.90 -9.74
N ASN A 42 -0.39 -5.08 -10.31
CA ASN A 42 -0.83 -5.27 -11.68
C ASN A 42 -2.10 -6.12 -11.66
N ASN A 43 -3.23 -5.54 -12.05
CA ASN A 43 -4.53 -6.22 -12.12
C ASN A 43 -4.89 -6.97 -10.82
N GLY A 44 -4.73 -6.29 -9.69
CA GLY A 44 -5.01 -6.82 -8.36
C GLY A 44 -3.92 -7.71 -7.76
N LYS A 45 -2.87 -8.06 -8.50
CA LYS A 45 -1.74 -8.88 -8.01
C LYS A 45 -0.56 -8.01 -7.61
N GLN A 46 0.10 -8.36 -6.50
CA GLN A 46 1.33 -7.70 -6.06
C GLN A 46 2.46 -8.02 -7.06
N VAL A 47 3.16 -6.99 -7.54
CA VAL A 47 4.30 -7.14 -8.46
C VAL A 47 5.49 -6.29 -8.00
N GLY A 48 6.69 -6.71 -8.39
CA GLY A 48 7.94 -6.04 -8.07
C GLY A 48 8.26 -6.02 -6.58
N VAL A 49 9.06 -5.04 -6.16
CA VAL A 49 9.48 -4.90 -4.77
C VAL A 49 8.38 -4.28 -3.93
N TRP A 50 8.11 -4.94 -2.81
CA TRP A 50 7.23 -4.48 -1.76
C TRP A 50 8.02 -4.22 -0.50
N THR A 51 7.98 -2.99 -0.03
CA THR A 51 8.71 -2.52 1.14
C THR A 51 7.74 -2.31 2.29
N THR A 52 8.09 -2.84 3.46
CA THR A 52 7.40 -2.62 4.73
C THR A 52 8.27 -1.72 5.59
N TYR A 53 7.64 -0.75 6.24
CA TYR A 53 8.32 0.24 7.07
C TYR A 53 7.93 0.04 8.53
N ASP A 54 8.78 0.44 9.48
CA ASP A 54 8.41 0.56 10.90
C ASP A 54 7.60 1.85 11.17
N ARG A 55 7.44 2.25 12.44
CA ARG A 55 6.77 3.52 12.81
C ARG A 55 7.68 4.75 12.67
N ALA A 56 9.00 4.57 12.63
CA ALA A 56 9.97 5.64 12.37
C ALA A 56 10.13 5.91 10.86
N GLY A 57 9.57 5.06 10.00
CA GLY A 57 9.66 5.15 8.55
C GLY A 57 10.86 4.39 7.96
N GLN A 58 11.57 3.59 8.76
CA GLN A 58 12.69 2.79 8.29
C GLN A 58 12.20 1.49 7.65
N THR A 59 12.88 1.05 6.59
CA THR A 59 12.57 -0.22 5.94
C THR A 59 12.89 -1.39 6.87
N VAL A 60 11.89 -2.22 7.15
CA VAL A 60 12.05 -3.45 7.95
C VAL A 60 12.07 -4.72 7.11
N LYS A 61 11.43 -4.69 5.93
CA LYS A 61 11.33 -5.86 5.07
C LYS A 61 11.09 -5.46 3.63
N GLU A 62 11.80 -6.11 2.73
CA GLU A 62 11.52 -6.08 1.31
C GLU A 62 11.14 -7.47 0.81
N THR A 63 10.24 -7.54 -0.16
CA THR A 63 9.84 -8.80 -0.79
C THR A 63 9.61 -8.54 -2.26
N ASN A 64 10.28 -9.30 -3.12
CA ASN A 64 10.12 -9.20 -4.56
C ASN A 64 9.09 -10.23 -5.03
N PHE A 65 7.99 -9.77 -5.61
CA PHE A 65 6.88 -10.61 -6.07
C PHE A 65 6.97 -11.00 -7.55
N GLY A 66 8.09 -10.73 -8.21
CA GLY A 66 8.20 -10.91 -9.66
C GLY A 66 7.32 -9.92 -10.42
N SER A 67 7.49 -9.88 -11.74
CA SER A 67 6.79 -8.96 -12.66
C SER A 67 5.72 -9.70 -13.46
#